data_AF-A0A929EXU5-F1
#
_entry.id   AF-A0A929EXU5-F1
#
_cell.length_a   1.000
_cell.length_b   1.000
_cell.length_c   1.000
_cell.angle_alpha   90.00
_cell.angle_beta   90.00
_cell.angle_gamma   90.00
#
_symmetry.space_group_name_H-M   'P 1'
#
loop_
_entity.id
_entity.type
_entity.pdbx_description
1 polymer ?
#
loop_
_entity_poly.entity_id
_entity_poly.type
_entity_poly.pdbx_seq_one_letter_code
_entity_poly.pdbx_strand_id
1 'polypeptide(L)'
;MENLVNDLFGQFAFLQKLGYVPTAAVVMLTCGLIVLNFFGLMSGFYTFFERKVAGWTNARRGPNRVGPYGLMQFMADGVKLILKEDIIPAAADRSIFKFAPYLLLLGTVLSFVVIPFGPKWIIGDLNVGVLYLLATGSFTVVGLIMAGWASNNKYALLGGMRSAAQIVSYEIPNALAILVVVLTAGTMSMQGIIRAQAGGIHHWFIFSSPFSFLAFFIYFISAIAEINRVPFDIPEAESELVAGYNIEYSAMRFGVFFAAEFGNIYVVTAVAVTCFLGGWQVPFLDVGELGPVGRSFGSFMARPQVLMLLLLVALAATFLAWKALRAFVWDVRRKRAFFGSRFVRFHSELLVLGLVFAGGALVLALHLPLRAYLSTIYWAFFEYLVPFLVFFGKAMLLSFVVLWWRWTLPRLRVDQLMGVCWKYLIPIGFVCLVGQGFWMWLFS
;
A
#
# COMPACT_ATOMS: atom_id res chain seq x y z
N MET A 1 2.28 20.93 5.91
CA MET A 1 1.15 21.53 5.17
C MET A 1 1.36 23.01 4.92
N GLU A 2 1.58 23.86 5.94
CA GLU A 2 1.85 25.30 5.72
C GLU A 2 3.00 25.56 4.75
N ASN A 3 4.15 24.89 4.90
CA ASN A 3 5.29 25.08 3.99
C ASN A 3 4.97 24.67 2.54
N LEU A 4 4.16 23.62 2.34
CA LEU A 4 3.81 23.13 1.00
C LEU A 4 2.75 24.03 0.33
N VAL A 5 1.78 24.51 1.12
CA VAL A 5 0.80 25.52 0.65
C VAL A 5 1.52 26.82 0.35
N ASN A 6 2.46 27.28 1.20
CA ASN A 6 3.22 28.52 0.98
C ASN A 6 4.17 28.42 -0.23
N ASP A 7 4.84 27.27 -0.43
CA ASP A 7 5.70 27.04 -1.59
C ASP A 7 4.88 26.97 -2.89
N LEU A 8 3.76 26.25 -2.91
CA LEU A 8 2.87 26.18 -4.08
C LEU A 8 2.17 27.51 -4.36
N PHE A 9 1.74 28.21 -3.31
CA PHE A 9 1.16 29.56 -3.39
C PHE A 9 2.19 30.54 -3.94
N GLY A 10 3.46 30.44 -3.55
CA GLY A 10 4.55 31.25 -4.08
C GLY A 10 4.88 30.98 -5.55
N GLN A 11 4.78 29.72 -5.99
CA GLN A 11 5.24 29.29 -7.32
C GLN A 11 4.19 29.42 -8.44
N PHE A 12 2.90 29.31 -8.13
CA PHE A 12 1.85 29.32 -9.15
C PHE A 12 1.05 30.62 -9.11
N ALA A 13 1.28 31.49 -10.11
CA ALA A 13 0.61 32.80 -10.25
C ALA A 13 -0.94 32.72 -10.28
N PHE A 14 -1.50 31.58 -10.66
CA PHE A 14 -2.95 31.32 -10.60
C PHE A 14 -3.46 31.16 -9.16
N LEU A 15 -2.70 30.47 -8.30
CA LEU A 15 -3.07 30.24 -6.90
C LEU A 15 -2.99 31.55 -6.10
N GLN A 16 -2.01 32.42 -6.39
CA GLN A 16 -1.92 33.74 -5.76
C GLN A 16 -3.17 34.60 -5.94
N LYS A 17 -3.83 34.49 -7.11
CA LYS A 17 -5.06 35.24 -7.41
C LYS A 17 -6.29 34.74 -6.65
N LEU A 18 -6.27 33.49 -6.15
CA LEU A 18 -7.39 32.86 -5.43
C LEU A 18 -7.38 33.15 -3.93
N GLY A 19 -6.28 33.65 -3.36
CA GLY A 19 -6.13 33.86 -1.92
C GLY A 19 -5.79 32.57 -1.13
N TYR A 20 -5.37 32.71 0.13
CA TYR A 20 -4.83 31.59 0.91
C TYR A 20 -5.85 30.49 1.23
N VAL A 21 -7.09 30.87 1.60
CA VAL A 21 -8.12 29.90 2.01
C VAL A 21 -8.57 29.00 0.84
N PRO A 22 -8.88 29.53 -0.37
CA PRO A 22 -9.26 28.68 -1.49
C PRO A 22 -8.12 27.82 -2.00
N THR A 23 -6.88 28.32 -1.95
CA THR A 23 -5.70 27.54 -2.37
C THR A 23 -5.41 26.41 -1.41
N ALA A 24 -5.51 26.64 -0.10
CA ALA A 24 -5.44 25.58 0.90
C ALA A 24 -6.52 24.50 0.66
N ALA A 25 -7.77 24.91 0.37
CA ALA A 25 -8.85 23.97 0.07
C ALA A 25 -8.59 23.14 -1.20
N VAL A 26 -8.09 23.75 -2.26
CA VAL A 26 -7.70 23.04 -3.50
C VAL A 26 -6.55 22.07 -3.25
N VAL A 27 -5.53 22.47 -2.48
CA VAL A 27 -4.42 21.58 -2.11
C VAL A 27 -4.91 20.41 -1.26
N MET A 28 -5.80 20.64 -0.30
CA MET A 28 -6.41 19.56 0.50
C MET A 28 -7.25 18.61 -0.35
N LEU A 29 -8.08 19.14 -1.26
CA LEU A 29 -8.87 18.32 -2.18
C LEU A 29 -8.00 17.47 -3.11
N THR A 30 -6.96 18.07 -3.69
CA THR A 30 -6.03 17.35 -4.58
C THR A 30 -5.25 16.28 -3.82
N CYS A 31 -4.74 16.57 -2.63
CA CYS A 31 -4.11 15.56 -1.76
C CYS A 31 -5.08 14.43 -1.41
N GLY A 32 -6.32 14.76 -1.00
CA GLY A 32 -7.35 13.78 -0.69
C GLY A 32 -7.69 12.88 -1.88
N LEU A 33 -7.80 13.45 -3.09
CA LEU A 33 -8.02 12.68 -4.31
C LEU A 33 -6.84 11.76 -4.63
N ILE A 34 -5.59 12.22 -4.45
CA ILE A 34 -4.40 11.38 -4.64
C ILE A 34 -4.43 10.19 -3.67
N VAL A 35 -4.74 10.42 -2.40
CA VAL A 35 -4.84 9.36 -1.39
C VAL A 35 -5.94 8.37 -1.75
N LEU A 36 -7.14 8.83 -2.11
CA LEU A 36 -8.25 7.96 -2.46
C LEU A 36 -7.95 7.11 -3.70
N ASN A 37 -7.28 7.68 -4.71
CA ASN A 37 -6.87 6.92 -5.89
C ASN A 37 -5.77 5.91 -5.57
N PHE A 38 -4.77 6.29 -4.77
CA PHE A 38 -3.73 5.39 -4.30
C PHE A 38 -4.33 4.24 -3.48
N PHE A 39 -5.21 4.54 -2.54
CA PHE A 39 -5.93 3.58 -1.73
C PHE A 39 -6.78 2.62 -2.59
N GLY A 40 -7.57 3.15 -3.53
CA GLY A 40 -8.40 2.33 -4.43
C GLY A 40 -7.56 1.41 -5.30
N LEU A 41 -6.42 1.89 -5.80
CA LEU A 41 -5.50 1.08 -6.58
C LEU A 41 -4.84 -0.01 -5.73
N MET A 42 -4.40 0.32 -4.51
CA MET A 42 -3.79 -0.65 -3.61
C MET A 42 -4.78 -1.72 -3.16
N SER A 43 -5.95 -1.32 -2.66
CA SER A 43 -7.00 -2.28 -2.26
C SER A 43 -7.39 -3.21 -3.40
N GLY A 44 -7.58 -2.68 -4.61
CA GLY A 44 -7.81 -3.47 -5.82
C GLY A 44 -6.65 -4.44 -6.11
N PHE A 45 -5.42 -3.94 -6.14
CA PHE A 45 -4.23 -4.76 -6.39
C PHE A 45 -4.09 -5.90 -5.37
N TYR A 46 -4.38 -5.66 -4.09
CA TYR A 46 -4.35 -6.69 -3.06
C TYR A 46 -5.36 -7.81 -3.31
N THR A 47 -6.56 -7.51 -3.82
CA THR A 47 -7.53 -8.55 -4.18
C THR A 47 -7.00 -9.48 -5.27
N PHE A 48 -6.31 -8.92 -6.27
CA PHE A 48 -5.67 -9.69 -7.33
C PHE A 48 -4.49 -10.49 -6.78
N PHE A 49 -3.65 -9.85 -5.98
CA PHE A 49 -2.46 -10.47 -5.39
C PHE A 49 -2.83 -11.64 -4.50
N GLU A 50 -3.81 -11.47 -3.61
CA GLU A 50 -4.32 -12.53 -2.74
C GLU A 50 -4.82 -13.73 -3.55
N ARG A 51 -5.63 -13.53 -4.59
CA ARG A 51 -6.11 -14.65 -5.43
C ARG A 51 -4.98 -15.40 -6.12
N LYS A 52 -3.89 -14.71 -6.45
CA LYS A 52 -2.72 -15.30 -7.11
C LYS A 52 -1.90 -16.14 -6.13
N VAL A 53 -1.61 -15.61 -4.94
CA VAL A 53 -0.91 -16.36 -3.88
C VAL A 53 -1.76 -17.53 -3.37
N ALA A 54 -3.08 -17.34 -3.25
CA ALA A 54 -4.02 -18.41 -2.92
C ALA A 54 -3.99 -19.53 -3.95
N GLY A 55 -3.90 -19.18 -5.22
CA GLY A 55 -3.76 -20.13 -6.31
C GLY A 55 -2.51 -20.99 -6.12
N TRP A 56 -1.36 -20.34 -6.01
CA TRP A 56 -0.07 -21.01 -5.88
C TRP A 56 0.00 -21.92 -4.66
N THR A 57 -0.48 -21.46 -3.51
CA THR A 57 -0.49 -22.25 -2.28
C THR A 57 -1.35 -23.52 -2.41
N ASN A 58 -2.48 -23.43 -3.13
CA ASN A 58 -3.37 -24.56 -3.39
C ASN A 58 -3.01 -25.35 -4.67
N ALA A 59 -1.80 -25.18 -5.21
CA ALA A 59 -1.36 -25.81 -6.45
C ALA A 59 -2.32 -25.59 -7.66
N ARG A 60 -3.06 -24.47 -7.68
CA ARG A 60 -3.95 -24.06 -8.78
C ARG A 60 -3.50 -22.73 -9.39
N ARG A 61 -3.96 -22.41 -10.60
CA ARG A 61 -3.64 -21.12 -11.23
C ARG A 61 -4.61 -20.04 -10.73
N GLY A 62 -4.07 -18.90 -10.33
CA GLY A 62 -4.85 -17.68 -10.08
C GLY A 62 -5.43 -17.06 -11.36
N PRO A 63 -6.06 -15.88 -11.28
CA PRO A 63 -6.64 -15.19 -12.44
C PRO A 63 -5.62 -15.02 -13.57
N ASN A 64 -5.95 -15.48 -14.77
CA ASN A 64 -5.02 -15.48 -15.92
C ASN A 64 -5.65 -15.02 -17.25
N ARG A 65 -6.96 -14.71 -17.29
CA ARG A 65 -7.70 -14.37 -18.53
C ARG A 65 -8.01 -12.88 -18.69
N VAL A 66 -8.15 -12.12 -17.60
CA VAL A 66 -8.55 -10.71 -17.65
C VAL A 66 -7.30 -9.83 -17.81
N GLY A 67 -6.87 -9.64 -19.06
CA GLY A 67 -5.64 -8.93 -19.42
C GLY A 67 -4.36 -9.77 -19.25
N PRO A 68 -3.18 -9.20 -19.54
CA PRO A 68 -1.90 -9.90 -19.39
C PRO A 68 -1.71 -10.42 -17.96
N TYR A 69 -1.51 -11.73 -17.80
CA TYR A 69 -1.36 -12.40 -16.50
C TYR A 69 -2.51 -12.17 -15.50
N GLY A 70 -3.70 -11.76 -15.98
CA GLY A 70 -4.87 -11.47 -15.15
C GLY A 70 -4.82 -10.13 -14.40
N LEU A 71 -3.86 -9.24 -14.71
CA LEU A 71 -3.67 -7.98 -13.98
C LEU A 71 -4.91 -7.09 -13.96
N MET A 72 -5.75 -7.14 -15.00
CA MET A 72 -6.95 -6.30 -15.08
C MET A 72 -8.14 -6.85 -14.28
N GLN A 73 -7.96 -7.94 -13.52
CA GLN A 73 -9.04 -8.57 -12.74
C GLN A 73 -9.63 -7.62 -11.70
N PHE A 74 -8.80 -6.88 -10.95
CA PHE A 74 -9.30 -6.00 -9.91
C PHE A 74 -10.13 -4.83 -10.48
N MET A 75 -9.76 -4.35 -11.67
CA MET A 75 -10.55 -3.33 -12.39
C MET A 75 -11.89 -3.90 -12.84
N ALA A 76 -11.90 -5.13 -13.37
CA ALA A 76 -13.14 -5.78 -13.81
C ALA A 76 -14.10 -6.02 -12.62
N ASP A 77 -13.58 -6.40 -11.46
CA ASP A 77 -14.38 -6.56 -10.24
C ASP A 77 -14.95 -5.21 -9.76
N GLY A 78 -14.15 -4.14 -9.79
CA GLY A 78 -14.62 -2.79 -9.47
C GLY A 78 -15.73 -2.32 -10.41
N VAL A 79 -15.54 -2.44 -11.73
CA VAL A 79 -16.56 -2.09 -12.74
C VAL A 79 -17.84 -2.92 -12.54
N LYS A 80 -17.71 -4.22 -12.25
CA LYS A 80 -18.85 -5.09 -11.95
C LYS A 80 -19.64 -4.58 -10.74
N LEU A 81 -18.96 -4.20 -9.66
CA LEU A 81 -19.63 -3.73 -8.44
C LEU A 81 -20.34 -2.39 -8.64
N ILE A 82 -19.81 -1.50 -9.49
CA ILE A 82 -20.44 -0.23 -9.87
C ILE A 82 -21.70 -0.46 -10.72
N LEU A 83 -21.65 -1.43 -11.63
CA LEU A 83 -22.78 -1.73 -12.53
C LEU A 83 -23.90 -2.53 -11.87
N LYS A 84 -23.62 -3.20 -10.75
CA LYS A 84 -24.58 -4.07 -10.08
C LYS A 84 -25.62 -3.23 -9.31
N GLU A 85 -26.83 -3.78 -9.21
CA GLU A 85 -27.92 -3.14 -8.46
C GLU A 85 -27.63 -3.12 -6.95
N ASP A 86 -27.77 -1.94 -6.37
CA ASP A 86 -27.55 -1.66 -4.94
C ASP A 86 -28.88 -1.65 -4.18
N ILE A 87 -29.26 -2.84 -3.69
CA ILE A 87 -30.54 -3.08 -3.00
C ILE A 87 -30.40 -2.71 -1.51
N ILE A 88 -31.43 -2.07 -0.96
CA ILE A 88 -31.55 -1.81 0.49
C ILE A 88 -32.77 -2.58 1.00
N PRO A 89 -32.63 -3.43 2.04
CA PRO A 89 -33.77 -4.12 2.62
C PRO A 89 -34.85 -3.14 3.13
N ALA A 90 -36.12 -3.49 2.96
CA ALA A 90 -37.23 -2.60 3.34
C ALA A 90 -37.30 -2.34 4.85
N ALA A 91 -36.89 -3.32 5.66
CA ALA A 91 -36.89 -3.26 7.11
C ALA A 91 -35.62 -2.61 7.71
N ALA A 92 -34.60 -2.31 6.88
CA ALA A 92 -33.34 -1.73 7.32
C ALA A 92 -33.47 -0.21 7.58
N ASP A 93 -32.67 0.32 8.51
CA ASP A 93 -32.53 1.77 8.68
C ASP A 93 -31.72 2.33 7.50
N ARG A 94 -32.41 2.99 6.57
CA ARG A 94 -31.83 3.47 5.31
C ARG A 94 -30.67 4.44 5.52
N SER A 95 -30.67 5.24 6.58
CA SER A 95 -29.64 6.26 6.80
C SER A 95 -28.37 5.59 7.30
N ILE A 96 -28.48 4.85 8.39
CA ILE A 96 -27.33 4.16 9.02
C ILE A 96 -26.76 3.13 8.03
N PHE A 97 -27.61 2.40 7.31
CA PHE A 97 -27.20 1.39 6.34
C PHE A 97 -26.33 1.98 5.23
N LYS A 98 -26.70 3.16 4.71
CA LYS A 98 -25.91 3.86 3.69
C LYS A 98 -24.59 4.38 4.21
N PHE A 99 -24.55 4.91 5.43
CA PHE A 99 -23.34 5.54 5.99
C PHE A 99 -22.32 4.55 6.53
N ALA A 100 -22.74 3.39 7.03
CA ALA A 100 -21.84 2.44 7.70
C ALA A 100 -20.59 2.06 6.88
N PRO A 101 -20.67 1.66 5.59
CA PRO A 101 -19.49 1.28 4.81
C PRO A 101 -18.49 2.44 4.65
N TYR A 102 -18.99 3.66 4.50
CA TYR A 102 -18.16 4.85 4.34
C TYR A 102 -17.44 5.25 5.64
N LEU A 103 -18.00 4.91 6.79
CA LEU A 103 -17.35 5.15 8.08
C LEU A 103 -16.13 4.23 8.28
N LEU A 104 -16.23 2.96 7.85
CA LEU A 104 -15.05 2.08 7.82
C LEU A 104 -13.98 2.62 6.87
N LEU A 105 -14.39 2.98 5.65
CA LEU A 105 -13.49 3.55 4.65
C LEU A 105 -12.78 4.79 5.19
N LEU A 106 -13.52 5.66 5.89
CA LEU A 106 -12.98 6.87 6.49
C LEU A 106 -11.84 6.54 7.48
N GLY A 107 -12.03 5.59 8.40
CA GLY A 107 -10.98 5.19 9.35
C GLY A 107 -9.68 4.75 8.66
N THR A 108 -9.80 3.89 7.65
CA THR A 108 -8.64 3.39 6.90
C THR A 108 -7.98 4.49 6.06
N VAL A 109 -8.76 5.35 5.40
CA VAL A 109 -8.22 6.45 4.57
C VAL A 109 -7.55 7.52 5.43
N LEU A 110 -8.12 7.87 6.58
CA LEU A 110 -7.54 8.83 7.50
C LEU A 110 -6.18 8.39 8.03
N SER A 111 -5.94 7.08 8.16
CA SER A 111 -4.65 6.52 8.58
C SER A 111 -3.49 6.89 7.63
N PHE A 112 -3.77 7.15 6.34
CA PHE A 112 -2.73 7.54 5.36
C PHE A 112 -2.16 8.95 5.61
N VAL A 113 -2.81 9.80 6.40
CA VAL A 113 -2.35 11.16 6.69
C VAL A 113 -0.98 11.15 7.37
N VAL A 114 -0.76 10.20 8.27
CA VAL A 114 0.43 10.11 9.13
C VAL A 114 1.47 9.12 8.63
N ILE A 115 1.16 8.28 7.64
CA ILE A 115 2.08 7.27 7.12
C ILE A 115 3.14 7.96 6.24
N PRO A 116 4.44 7.85 6.58
CA PRO A 116 5.51 8.43 5.79
C PRO A 116 5.94 7.49 4.66
N PHE A 117 5.77 7.95 3.42
CA PHE A 117 6.20 7.22 2.23
C PHE A 117 7.64 7.54 1.82
N GLY A 118 8.28 8.52 2.47
CA GLY A 118 9.66 8.91 2.23
C GLY A 118 10.12 10.05 3.14
N PRO A 119 11.34 10.59 2.92
CA PRO A 119 11.89 11.67 3.75
C PRO A 119 11.02 12.93 3.81
N LYS A 120 10.39 13.27 2.67
CA LYS A 120 9.50 14.44 2.50
C LYS A 120 8.09 14.07 2.02
N TRP A 121 7.85 12.79 1.69
CA TRP A 121 6.57 12.32 1.19
C TRP A 121 5.71 11.86 2.36
N ILE A 122 5.10 12.86 3.01
CA ILE A 122 4.12 12.68 4.09
C ILE A 122 3.09 13.79 3.95
N ILE A 123 1.82 13.48 4.21
CA ILE A 123 0.72 14.46 4.09
C ILE A 123 0.75 15.41 5.28
N GLY A 124 0.76 14.85 6.50
CA GLY A 124 0.88 15.59 7.74
C GLY A 124 1.87 14.92 8.69
N ASP A 125 3.02 15.57 8.91
CA ASP A 125 3.93 15.19 9.99
C ASP A 125 3.36 15.75 11.31
N LEU A 126 2.61 14.89 12.02
CA LEU A 126 1.99 15.24 13.29
C LEU A 126 2.89 14.79 14.44
N ASN A 127 3.08 15.68 15.44
CA ASN A 127 3.81 15.35 16.67
C ASN A 127 3.17 14.16 17.43
N VAL A 128 1.85 14.01 17.30
CA VAL A 128 1.04 12.94 17.91
C VAL A 128 0.61 11.89 16.87
N GLY A 129 1.46 11.59 15.89
CA GLY A 129 1.13 10.71 14.76
C GLY A 129 0.64 9.32 15.15
N VAL A 130 1.32 8.67 16.12
CA VAL A 130 0.91 7.35 16.64
C VAL A 130 -0.47 7.41 17.31
N LEU A 131 -0.72 8.42 18.15
CA LEU A 131 -2.01 8.60 18.83
C LEU A 131 -3.13 8.82 17.81
N TYR A 132 -2.88 9.63 16.79
CA TYR A 132 -3.82 9.85 15.70
C TYR A 132 -4.17 8.54 14.99
N LEU A 133 -3.19 7.68 14.72
CA LEU A 133 -3.42 6.40 14.07
C LEU A 133 -4.32 5.48 14.89
N LEU A 134 -4.05 5.36 16.19
CA LEU A 134 -4.89 4.59 17.12
C LEU A 134 -6.32 5.16 17.18
N ALA A 135 -6.46 6.49 17.20
CA ALA A 135 -7.77 7.13 17.20
C ALA A 135 -8.54 6.90 15.89
N THR A 136 -7.87 6.87 14.74
CA THR A 136 -8.52 6.60 13.45
C THR A 136 -9.01 5.15 13.32
N GLY A 137 -8.35 4.21 14.01
CA GLY A 137 -8.76 2.79 14.06
C GLY A 137 -10.17 2.62 14.62
N SER A 138 -10.55 3.40 15.64
CA SER A 138 -11.86 3.30 16.30
C SER A 138 -13.06 3.58 15.37
N PHE A 139 -12.88 4.32 14.27
CA PHE A 139 -13.96 4.52 13.28
C PHE A 139 -14.36 3.21 12.59
N THR A 140 -13.42 2.26 12.44
CA THR A 140 -13.70 0.96 11.82
C THR A 140 -14.64 0.13 12.67
N VAL A 141 -14.42 0.11 14.00
CA VAL A 141 -15.28 -0.57 14.98
C VAL A 141 -16.70 -0.01 14.95
N VAL A 142 -16.84 1.32 14.98
CA VAL A 142 -18.15 1.97 14.93
C VAL A 142 -18.87 1.63 13.62
N GLY A 143 -18.14 1.65 12.50
CA GLY A 143 -18.69 1.29 11.19
C GLY A 143 -19.23 -0.14 11.13
N LEU A 144 -18.55 -1.10 11.75
CA LEU A 144 -18.98 -2.51 11.81
C LEU A 144 -20.26 -2.71 12.63
N ILE A 145 -20.35 -2.05 13.80
CA ILE A 145 -21.55 -2.11 14.64
C ILE A 145 -22.73 -1.48 13.91
N MET A 146 -22.52 -0.32 13.28
CA MET A 146 -23.55 0.35 12.48
C MET A 146 -24.03 -0.52 11.32
N ALA A 147 -23.14 -1.24 10.64
CA ALA A 147 -23.49 -2.14 9.55
C ALA A 147 -24.36 -3.31 10.02
N GLY A 148 -23.97 -3.95 11.14
CA GLY A 148 -24.73 -5.06 11.73
C GLY A 148 -26.12 -4.61 12.25
N TRP A 149 -26.18 -3.45 12.91
CA TRP A 149 -27.42 -2.89 13.46
C TRP A 149 -28.40 -2.43 12.37
N ALA A 150 -27.91 -1.70 11.35
CA ALA A 150 -28.76 -1.12 10.32
C ALA A 150 -29.42 -2.16 9.41
N SER A 151 -28.78 -3.33 9.27
CA SER A 151 -29.24 -4.43 8.41
C SER A 151 -30.56 -5.08 8.86
N ASN A 152 -31.02 -4.82 10.10
CA ASN A 152 -32.23 -5.38 10.70
C ASN A 152 -32.36 -6.92 10.52
N ASN A 153 -31.25 -7.62 10.67
CA ASN A 153 -31.16 -9.07 10.63
C ASN A 153 -30.42 -9.55 11.90
N LYS A 154 -30.99 -10.53 12.61
CA LYS A 154 -30.43 -11.06 13.87
C LYS A 154 -29.01 -11.60 13.68
N TYR A 155 -28.74 -12.28 12.56
CA TYR A 155 -27.42 -12.85 12.27
C TYR A 155 -26.40 -11.75 11.97
N ALA A 156 -26.80 -10.71 11.22
CA ALA A 156 -25.93 -9.58 10.91
C ALA A 156 -25.55 -8.78 12.15
N LEU A 157 -26.50 -8.58 13.08
CA LEU A 157 -26.24 -7.91 14.35
C LEU A 157 -25.27 -8.71 15.22
N LEU A 158 -25.48 -10.03 15.38
CA LEU A 158 -24.58 -10.88 16.16
C LEU A 158 -23.17 -10.94 15.52
N GLY A 159 -23.08 -11.04 14.19
CA GLY A 159 -21.81 -10.98 13.47
C GLY A 159 -21.07 -9.65 13.66
N GLY A 160 -21.77 -8.53 13.52
CA GLY A 160 -21.20 -7.19 13.74
C GLY A 160 -20.69 -6.98 15.17
N MET A 161 -21.48 -7.36 16.17
CA MET A 161 -21.07 -7.24 17.59
C MET A 161 -19.85 -8.09 17.93
N ARG A 162 -19.75 -9.31 17.36
CA ARG A 162 -18.59 -10.19 17.58
C ARG A 162 -17.33 -9.67 16.90
N SER A 163 -17.45 -9.17 15.66
CA SER A 163 -16.35 -8.51 14.94
C SER A 163 -15.82 -7.31 15.72
N ALA A 164 -16.72 -6.46 16.19
CA ALA A 164 -16.38 -5.28 16.96
C ALA A 164 -15.68 -5.64 18.28
N ALA A 165 -16.21 -6.62 19.03
CA ALA A 165 -15.60 -7.08 20.28
C ALA A 165 -14.18 -7.63 20.06
N GLN A 166 -13.96 -8.35 18.97
CA GLN A 166 -12.64 -8.83 18.58
C GLN A 166 -11.70 -7.65 18.30
N ILE A 167 -12.06 -6.74 17.40
CA ILE A 167 -11.17 -5.65 16.98
C ILE A 167 -10.79 -4.79 18.19
N VAL A 168 -11.77 -4.38 19.00
CA VAL A 168 -11.53 -3.59 20.23
C VAL A 168 -10.59 -4.31 21.19
N SER A 169 -10.73 -5.63 21.33
CA SER A 169 -9.85 -6.39 22.21
C SER A 169 -8.41 -6.38 21.71
N TYR A 170 -8.19 -6.48 20.39
CA TYR A 170 -6.87 -6.51 19.79
C TYR A 170 -6.23 -5.12 19.59
N GLU A 171 -6.99 -4.03 19.68
CA GLU A 171 -6.44 -2.67 19.72
C GLU A 171 -5.53 -2.44 20.94
N ILE A 172 -5.86 -3.04 22.09
CA ILE A 172 -5.08 -2.89 23.34
C ILE A 172 -3.65 -3.46 23.21
N PRO A 173 -3.44 -4.74 22.87
CA PRO A 173 -2.09 -5.28 22.68
C PRO A 173 -1.36 -4.62 21.50
N ASN A 174 -2.08 -4.20 20.46
CA ASN A 174 -1.51 -3.43 19.36
C ASN A 174 -0.91 -2.10 19.87
N ALA A 175 -1.68 -1.32 20.64
CA ALA A 175 -1.23 -0.07 21.24
C ALA A 175 -0.05 -0.27 22.20
N LEU A 176 -0.06 -1.32 23.04
CA LEU A 176 1.06 -1.65 23.92
C LEU A 176 2.35 -1.95 23.13
N ALA A 177 2.25 -2.70 22.03
CA ALA A 177 3.39 -3.02 21.19
C ALA A 177 3.98 -1.78 20.50
N ILE A 178 3.13 -0.86 20.02
CA ILE A 178 3.62 0.41 19.45
C ILE A 178 4.23 1.31 20.54
N LEU A 179 3.71 1.28 21.77
CA LEU A 179 4.24 2.09 22.86
C LEU A 179 5.70 1.71 23.22
N VAL A 180 6.07 0.43 23.12
CA VAL A 180 7.46 -0.04 23.26
C VAL A 180 8.40 0.68 22.28
N VAL A 181 7.94 0.86 21.04
CA VAL A 181 8.67 1.58 19.99
C VAL A 181 8.75 3.08 20.30
N VAL A 182 7.65 3.69 20.73
CA VAL A 182 7.59 5.11 21.10
C VAL A 182 8.56 5.42 22.25
N LEU A 183 8.62 4.55 23.27
CA LEU A 183 9.58 4.69 24.37
C LEU A 183 11.02 4.70 23.87
N THR A 184 11.35 3.80 22.95
CA THR A 184 12.70 3.68 22.39
C THR A 184 13.06 4.88 21.51
N ALA A 185 12.11 5.38 20.71
CA ALA A 185 12.32 6.51 19.82
C ALA A 185 12.32 7.88 20.52
N GLY A 186 11.68 7.99 21.69
CA GLY A 186 11.50 9.27 22.39
C GLY A 186 10.56 10.26 21.68
N THR A 187 9.76 9.81 20.72
CA THR A 187 8.85 10.64 19.93
C THR A 187 7.62 9.85 19.45
N MET A 188 6.49 10.53 19.29
CA MET A 188 5.25 9.98 18.73
C MET A 188 5.03 10.35 17.26
N SER A 189 5.92 11.14 16.65
CA SER A 189 5.88 11.40 15.20
C SER A 189 6.38 10.16 14.44
N MET A 190 5.60 9.72 13.44
CA MET A 190 5.97 8.59 12.58
C MET A 190 7.27 8.85 11.81
N GLN A 191 7.50 10.10 11.40
CA GLN A 191 8.75 10.48 10.74
C GLN A 191 9.92 10.53 11.72
N GLY A 192 9.67 10.97 12.96
CA GLY A 192 10.64 10.93 14.05
C GLY A 192 11.08 9.50 14.39
N ILE A 193 10.12 8.57 14.48
CA ILE A 193 10.38 7.15 14.73
C ILE A 193 11.30 6.54 13.67
N ILE A 194 11.04 6.81 12.38
CA ILE A 194 11.92 6.31 11.32
C ILE A 194 13.31 6.91 11.43
N ARG A 195 13.43 8.23 11.67
CA ARG A 195 14.73 8.89 11.80
C ARG A 195 15.55 8.32 12.97
N ALA A 196 14.90 7.92 14.06
CA ALA A 196 15.55 7.27 15.20
C ALA A 196 16.14 5.88 14.86
N GLN A 197 15.73 5.25 13.75
CA GLN A 197 16.21 3.94 13.29
C GLN A 197 17.37 4.04 12.28
N ALA A 198 17.91 5.25 12.03
CA ALA A 198 19.01 5.46 11.08
C ALA A 198 20.30 4.73 11.49
N GLY A 199 21.18 4.40 10.54
CA GLY A 199 22.43 3.67 10.78
C GLY A 199 22.45 2.22 10.27
N GLY A 200 21.45 1.78 9.50
CA GLY A 200 21.40 0.46 8.86
C GLY A 200 20.57 -0.59 9.62
N ILE A 201 20.60 -1.84 9.14
CA ILE A 201 19.71 -2.93 9.63
C ILE A 201 19.82 -3.16 11.14
N HIS A 202 21.02 -3.04 11.70
CA HIS A 202 21.27 -3.32 13.12
C HIS A 202 20.57 -2.32 14.06
N HIS A 203 20.28 -1.11 13.58
CA HIS A 203 19.59 -0.07 14.35
C HIS A 203 18.06 -0.12 14.21
N TRP A 204 17.53 -1.05 13.43
CA TRP A 204 16.08 -1.24 13.37
C TRP A 204 15.55 -1.75 14.70
N PHE A 205 14.40 -1.24 15.13
CA PHE A 205 13.87 -1.55 16.45
C PHE A 205 13.55 -3.03 16.64
N ILE A 206 13.29 -3.79 15.57
CA ILE A 206 13.14 -5.24 15.69
C ILE A 206 14.38 -5.94 16.26
N PHE A 207 15.59 -5.39 16.04
CA PHE A 207 16.85 -5.96 16.51
C PHE A 207 17.48 -5.20 17.68
N SER A 208 16.93 -4.03 18.04
CA SER A 208 17.52 -3.18 19.10
C SER A 208 17.41 -3.79 20.49
N SER A 209 16.32 -4.50 20.79
CA SER A 209 16.14 -5.16 22.08
C SER A 209 15.29 -6.43 21.96
N PRO A 210 15.47 -7.40 22.87
CA PRO A 210 14.63 -8.60 22.91
C PRO A 210 13.14 -8.29 23.12
N PHE A 211 12.82 -7.24 23.88
CA PHE A 211 11.44 -6.83 24.16
C PHE A 211 10.78 -6.17 22.94
N SER A 212 11.53 -5.38 22.17
CA SER A 212 11.04 -4.82 20.91
C SER A 212 10.85 -5.90 19.85
N PHE A 213 11.72 -6.91 19.81
CA PHE A 213 11.52 -8.10 18.98
C PHE A 213 10.21 -8.81 19.32
N LEU A 214 9.92 -9.03 20.59
CA LEU A 214 8.66 -9.64 21.02
C LEU A 214 7.45 -8.73 20.74
N ALA A 215 7.60 -7.42 20.94
CA ALA A 215 6.58 -6.42 20.61
C ALA A 215 6.22 -6.46 19.12
N PHE A 216 7.16 -6.69 18.22
CA PHE A 216 6.87 -6.87 16.79
C PHE A 216 5.89 -8.04 16.55
N PHE A 217 6.07 -9.19 17.20
CA PHE A 217 5.15 -10.32 17.03
C PHE A 217 3.78 -10.04 17.67
N ILE A 218 3.73 -9.37 18.82
CA ILE A 218 2.46 -8.96 19.44
C ILE A 218 1.72 -8.00 18.52
N TYR A 219 2.41 -6.99 17.99
CA TYR A 219 1.88 -6.08 16.98
C TYR A 219 1.37 -6.86 15.77
N PHE A 220 2.19 -7.75 15.19
CA PHE A 220 1.86 -8.47 13.96
C PHE A 220 0.67 -9.42 14.12
N ILE A 221 0.56 -10.11 15.26
CA ILE A 221 -0.60 -10.96 15.55
C ILE A 221 -1.85 -10.10 15.73
N SER A 222 -1.75 -8.98 16.45
CA SER A 222 -2.89 -8.10 16.73
C SER A 222 -3.39 -7.37 15.48
N ALA A 223 -2.45 -6.92 14.66
CA ALA A 223 -2.64 -6.40 13.32
C ALA A 223 -3.49 -7.32 12.42
N ILE A 224 -3.22 -8.63 12.43
CA ILE A 224 -3.96 -9.58 11.60
C ILE A 224 -5.37 -9.82 12.15
N ALA A 225 -5.51 -9.80 13.47
CA ALA A 225 -6.82 -9.86 14.13
C ALA A 225 -7.69 -8.62 13.81
N GLU A 226 -7.07 -7.44 13.70
CA GLU A 226 -7.74 -6.18 13.33
C GLU A 226 -8.23 -6.18 11.87
N ILE A 227 -7.47 -6.78 10.95
CA ILE A 227 -7.86 -6.90 9.53
C ILE A 227 -9.04 -7.88 9.33
N ASN A 228 -9.39 -8.69 10.33
CA ASN A 228 -10.40 -9.76 10.24
C ASN A 228 -10.09 -10.79 9.14
N ARG A 229 -8.82 -11.22 9.02
CA ARG A 229 -8.41 -12.27 8.07
C ARG A 229 -8.02 -13.55 8.80
N VAL A 230 -8.18 -14.69 8.13
CA VAL A 230 -7.83 -16.02 8.66
C VAL A 230 -6.40 -15.97 9.19
N PRO A 231 -6.14 -16.43 10.44
CA PRO A 231 -6.99 -17.28 11.29
C PRO A 231 -8.04 -16.57 12.16
N PHE A 232 -8.12 -15.23 12.11
CA PHE A 232 -9.00 -14.38 12.93
C PHE A 232 -10.27 -13.89 12.18
N ASP A 233 -10.66 -14.58 11.11
CA ASP A 233 -11.83 -14.26 10.27
C ASP A 233 -13.07 -15.01 10.76
N ILE A 234 -13.51 -14.71 11.99
CA ILE A 234 -14.67 -15.34 12.63
C ILE A 234 -15.99 -14.87 12.02
N PRO A 235 -16.23 -13.56 11.81
CA PRO A 235 -17.55 -13.06 11.45
C PRO A 235 -18.03 -13.57 10.09
N GLU A 236 -17.13 -13.74 9.11
CA GLU A 236 -17.48 -14.21 7.77
C GLU A 236 -17.48 -15.74 7.64
N ALA A 237 -16.77 -16.46 8.53
CA ALA A 237 -16.47 -17.88 8.33
C ALA A 237 -17.24 -18.84 9.24
N GLU A 238 -18.02 -18.35 10.20
CA GLU A 238 -18.90 -19.21 10.99
C GLU A 238 -20.17 -19.58 10.22
N SER A 239 -20.41 -20.88 10.09
CA SER A 239 -21.59 -21.45 9.43
C SER A 239 -22.92 -21.00 10.04
N GLU A 240 -22.90 -20.52 11.29
CA GLU A 240 -24.06 -19.96 12.00
C GLU A 240 -24.42 -18.54 11.56
N LEU A 241 -23.46 -17.79 11.01
CA LEU A 241 -23.61 -16.36 10.71
C LEU A 241 -23.51 -16.02 9.21
N VAL A 242 -23.38 -17.02 8.33
CA VAL A 242 -23.33 -16.90 6.86
C VAL A 242 -22.17 -16.03 6.35
N ALA A 243 -22.23 -14.71 6.50
CA ALA A 243 -21.19 -13.74 6.13
C ALA A 243 -21.03 -12.59 7.16
N GLY A 244 -21.65 -12.68 8.35
CA GLY A 244 -21.47 -11.71 9.42
C GLY A 244 -22.16 -10.37 9.15
N TYR A 245 -21.44 -9.25 9.25
CA TYR A 245 -22.02 -7.90 9.17
C TYR A 245 -22.36 -7.42 7.76
N ASN A 246 -21.80 -8.05 6.71
CA ASN A 246 -21.94 -7.60 5.32
C ASN A 246 -23.01 -8.36 4.52
N ILE A 247 -23.78 -9.26 5.16
CA ILE A 247 -24.75 -10.17 4.51
C ILE A 247 -25.77 -9.43 3.64
N GLU A 248 -26.32 -8.32 4.13
CA GLU A 248 -27.40 -7.59 3.45
C GLU A 248 -26.90 -6.56 2.43
N TYR A 249 -25.58 -6.38 2.30
CA TYR A 249 -24.99 -5.37 1.44
C TYR A 249 -24.73 -5.88 0.02
N SER A 250 -25.11 -5.08 -0.99
CA SER A 250 -24.90 -5.38 -2.41
C SER A 250 -24.02 -4.34 -3.12
N ALA A 251 -23.59 -4.68 -4.33
CA ALA A 251 -22.97 -3.78 -5.31
C ALA A 251 -21.85 -2.90 -4.74
N MET A 252 -21.96 -1.57 -4.89
CA MET A 252 -20.91 -0.64 -4.52
C MET A 252 -20.69 -0.58 -3.00
N ARG A 253 -21.75 -0.66 -2.18
CA ARG A 253 -21.60 -0.63 -0.71
C ARG A 253 -20.84 -1.85 -0.19
N PHE A 254 -21.14 -3.02 -0.75
CA PHE A 254 -20.34 -4.23 -0.52
C PHE A 254 -18.89 -4.01 -0.95
N GLY A 255 -18.68 -3.44 -2.14
CA GLY A 255 -17.33 -3.11 -2.62
C GLY A 255 -16.53 -2.19 -1.70
N VAL A 256 -17.18 -1.24 -1.03
CA VAL A 256 -16.54 -0.33 -0.08
C VAL A 256 -16.04 -1.06 1.17
N PHE A 257 -16.78 -2.04 1.70
CA PHE A 257 -16.29 -2.88 2.82
C PHE A 257 -15.01 -3.61 2.45
N PHE A 258 -15.01 -4.30 1.30
CA PHE A 258 -13.81 -5.01 0.84
C PHE A 258 -12.67 -4.06 0.54
N ALA A 259 -12.95 -2.90 -0.07
CA ALA A 259 -11.92 -1.89 -0.30
C ALA A 259 -11.28 -1.42 1.03
N ALA A 260 -12.10 -1.16 2.07
CA ALA A 260 -11.64 -0.81 3.41
C ALA A 260 -10.77 -1.92 4.04
N GLU A 261 -11.21 -3.17 4.02
CA GLU A 261 -10.43 -4.30 4.57
C GLU A 261 -9.12 -4.54 3.83
N PHE A 262 -9.15 -4.59 2.49
CA PHE A 262 -7.95 -4.79 1.68
C PHE A 262 -6.99 -3.60 1.75
N GLY A 263 -7.53 -2.39 1.87
CA GLY A 263 -6.73 -1.19 2.16
C GLY A 263 -6.11 -1.25 3.55
N ASN A 264 -6.80 -1.81 4.55
CA ASN A 264 -6.28 -1.91 5.91
C ASN A 264 -5.06 -2.85 6.00
N ILE A 265 -4.99 -3.88 5.15
CA ILE A 265 -3.77 -4.72 5.02
C ILE A 265 -2.54 -3.85 4.74
N TYR A 266 -2.67 -2.88 3.83
CA TYR A 266 -1.57 -1.96 3.54
C TYR A 266 -1.24 -1.08 4.75
N VAL A 267 -2.25 -0.47 5.37
CA VAL A 267 -2.07 0.44 6.51
C VAL A 267 -1.32 -0.24 7.64
N VAL A 268 -1.82 -1.39 8.07
CA VAL A 268 -1.26 -2.14 9.20
C VAL A 268 0.16 -2.63 8.91
N THR A 269 0.45 -3.05 7.68
CA THR A 269 1.83 -3.44 7.30
C THR A 269 2.75 -2.25 7.13
N ALA A 270 2.26 -1.12 6.62
CA ALA A 270 3.01 0.14 6.53
C ALA A 270 3.38 0.68 7.92
N VAL A 271 2.48 0.57 8.90
CA VAL A 271 2.76 0.90 10.30
C VAL A 271 3.79 -0.04 10.90
N ALA A 272 3.72 -1.34 10.61
CA ALA A 272 4.74 -2.31 11.04
C ALA A 272 6.14 -1.94 10.51
N VAL A 273 6.21 -1.60 9.21
CA VAL A 273 7.47 -1.19 8.56
C VAL A 273 8.00 0.10 9.17
N THR A 274 7.12 1.06 9.43
CA THR A 274 7.46 2.35 10.05
C THR A 274 7.98 2.19 11.47
N CYS A 275 7.31 1.36 12.28
CA CYS A 275 7.63 1.21 13.70
C CYS A 275 8.81 0.27 13.95
N PHE A 276 8.98 -0.80 13.16
CA PHE A 276 9.95 -1.87 13.48
C PHE A 276 11.06 -2.07 12.44
N LEU A 277 10.83 -1.77 11.16
CA LEU A 277 11.72 -2.16 10.05
C LEU A 277 12.37 -0.96 9.33
N GLY A 278 12.58 0.16 10.00
CA GLY A 278 13.34 1.29 9.44
C GLY A 278 12.57 2.10 8.41
N GLY A 279 11.26 1.90 8.24
CA GLY A 279 10.47 2.70 7.30
C GLY A 279 11.04 2.73 5.88
N TRP A 280 11.23 3.96 5.39
CA TRP A 280 11.79 4.28 4.08
C TRP A 280 13.33 4.23 4.02
N GLN A 281 14.01 3.87 5.11
CA GLN A 281 15.47 3.72 5.12
C GLN A 281 15.93 2.49 4.34
N VAL A 282 17.04 2.67 3.63
CA VAL A 282 17.67 1.60 2.85
C VAL A 282 18.50 0.72 3.81
N PRO A 283 18.40 -0.62 3.72
CA PRO A 283 19.06 -1.51 4.67
C PRO A 283 20.58 -1.29 4.82
N PHE A 284 21.27 -0.96 3.73
CA PHE A 284 22.73 -0.88 3.68
C PHE A 284 23.29 0.53 3.49
N LEU A 285 22.43 1.54 3.29
CA LEU A 285 22.85 2.90 2.95
C LEU A 285 22.10 3.89 3.83
N ASP A 286 22.85 4.81 4.43
CA ASP A 286 22.25 5.92 5.13
C ASP A 286 21.65 6.92 4.15
N VAL A 287 20.56 7.54 4.60
CA VAL A 287 19.74 8.45 3.80
C VAL A 287 20.56 9.62 3.27
N GLY A 288 21.48 10.13 4.09
CA GLY A 288 22.36 11.24 3.71
C GLY A 288 23.30 10.91 2.55
N GLU A 289 23.55 9.62 2.30
CA GLU A 289 24.41 9.15 1.22
C GLU A 289 23.65 8.92 -0.09
N LEU A 290 22.33 8.72 -0.05
CA LEU A 290 21.53 8.42 -1.25
C LEU A 290 21.56 9.56 -2.28
N GLY A 291 21.44 10.82 -1.82
CA GLY A 291 21.56 11.99 -2.68
C GLY A 291 22.94 12.07 -3.37
N PRO A 292 24.06 12.09 -2.63
CA PRO A 292 25.41 12.05 -3.19
C PRO A 292 25.67 10.86 -4.12
N VAL A 293 25.15 9.66 -3.80
CA VAL A 293 25.23 8.47 -4.66
C VAL A 293 24.47 8.71 -5.96
N GLY A 294 23.26 9.27 -5.90
CA GLY A 294 22.47 9.65 -7.07
C GLY A 294 23.18 10.68 -7.96
N ARG A 295 23.81 11.71 -7.38
CA ARG A 295 24.60 12.69 -8.14
C ARG A 295 25.82 12.05 -8.79
N SER A 296 26.54 11.20 -8.06
CA SER A 296 27.70 10.48 -8.56
C SER A 296 27.31 9.56 -9.72
N PHE A 297 26.24 8.78 -9.57
CA PHE A 297 25.71 7.92 -10.63
C PHE A 297 25.26 8.73 -11.85
N GLY A 298 24.54 9.84 -11.63
CA GLY A 298 24.13 10.72 -12.72
C GLY A 298 25.31 11.39 -13.44
N SER A 299 26.38 11.75 -12.71
CA SER A 299 27.61 12.28 -13.30
C SER A 299 28.38 11.22 -14.11
N PHE A 300 28.36 9.96 -13.67
CA PHE A 300 28.89 8.82 -14.40
C PHE A 300 28.11 8.55 -15.68
N MET A 301 26.77 8.50 -15.59
CA MET A 301 25.89 8.34 -16.75
C MET A 301 25.98 9.51 -17.73
N ALA A 302 26.32 10.71 -17.24
CA ALA A 302 26.57 11.89 -18.07
C ALA A 302 27.95 11.90 -18.75
N ARG A 303 28.82 10.90 -18.53
CA ARG A 303 30.10 10.81 -19.25
C ARG A 303 29.84 10.51 -20.74
N PRO A 304 30.53 11.18 -21.67
CA PRO A 304 30.26 11.06 -23.10
C PRO A 304 30.49 9.63 -23.61
N GLN A 305 31.48 8.93 -23.03
CA GLN A 305 31.78 7.52 -23.32
C GLN A 305 30.63 6.58 -22.94
N VAL A 306 29.97 6.83 -21.79
CA VAL A 306 28.87 5.99 -21.29
C VAL A 306 27.60 6.23 -22.08
N LEU A 307 27.29 7.49 -22.40
CA LEU A 307 26.16 7.82 -23.28
C LEU A 307 26.32 7.20 -24.68
N MET A 308 27.53 7.25 -25.23
CA MET A 308 27.84 6.63 -26.52
C MET A 308 27.67 5.11 -26.46
N LEU A 309 28.10 4.46 -25.38
CA LEU A 309 27.86 3.03 -25.17
C LEU A 309 26.38 2.68 -25.05
N LEU A 310 25.61 3.42 -24.26
CA LEU A 310 24.16 3.21 -24.10
C LEU A 310 23.42 3.40 -25.43
N LEU A 311 23.84 4.38 -26.22
CA LEU A 311 23.31 4.63 -27.56
C LEU A 311 23.62 3.46 -28.51
N LEU A 312 24.84 2.93 -28.48
CA LEU A 312 25.21 1.74 -29.26
C LEU A 312 24.42 0.50 -28.80
N VAL A 313 24.20 0.31 -27.50
CA VAL A 313 23.38 -0.79 -26.96
C VAL A 313 21.91 -0.62 -27.37
N ALA A 314 21.36 0.59 -27.33
CA ALA A 314 20.00 0.86 -27.76
C ALA A 314 19.82 0.64 -29.27
N LEU A 315 20.80 1.05 -30.09
CA LEU A 315 20.83 0.75 -31.53
C LEU A 315 20.94 -0.75 -31.80
N ALA A 316 21.77 -1.48 -31.05
CA ALA A 316 21.87 -2.93 -31.16
C ALA A 316 20.56 -3.63 -30.73
N ALA A 317 19.93 -3.18 -29.64
CA ALA A 317 18.67 -3.72 -29.15
C ALA A 317 17.51 -3.47 -30.13
N THR A 318 17.44 -2.27 -30.72
CA THR A 318 16.46 -1.95 -31.77
C THR A 318 16.72 -2.75 -33.05
N PHE A 319 17.98 -2.98 -33.42
CA PHE A 319 18.33 -3.85 -34.54
C PHE A 319 17.96 -5.32 -34.29
N LEU A 320 18.18 -5.84 -33.08
CA LEU A 320 17.76 -7.19 -32.68
C LEU A 320 16.24 -7.32 -32.63
N ALA A 321 15.54 -6.32 -32.09
CA ALA A 321 14.09 -6.25 -32.08
C ALA A 321 13.53 -6.23 -33.51
N TRP A 322 14.16 -5.49 -34.43
CA TRP A 322 13.83 -5.50 -35.85
C TRP A 322 14.01 -6.89 -36.46
N LYS A 323 15.13 -7.57 -36.20
CA LYS A 323 15.40 -8.92 -36.71
C LYS A 323 14.38 -9.93 -36.18
N ALA A 324 14.04 -9.86 -34.89
CA ALA A 324 13.03 -10.71 -34.26
C ALA A 324 11.63 -10.46 -34.83
N LEU A 325 11.24 -9.19 -35.00
CA LEU A 325 9.96 -8.81 -35.59
C LEU A 325 9.87 -9.23 -37.05
N ARG A 326 10.96 -9.10 -37.84
CA ARG A 326 11.02 -9.55 -39.23
C ARG A 326 10.87 -11.08 -39.33
N ALA A 327 11.52 -11.83 -38.43
CA ALA A 327 11.37 -13.27 -38.35
C ALA A 327 9.95 -13.69 -37.94
N PHE A 328 9.34 -12.97 -36.99
CA PHE A 328 7.95 -13.16 -36.59
C PHE A 328 6.97 -12.88 -37.74
N VAL A 329 7.12 -11.75 -38.43
CA VAL A 329 6.32 -11.40 -39.62
C VAL A 329 6.51 -12.44 -40.72
N TRP A 330 7.72 -12.97 -40.89
CA TRP A 330 7.99 -14.06 -41.85
C TRP A 330 7.30 -15.37 -41.47
N ASP A 331 7.29 -15.76 -40.19
CA ASP A 331 6.58 -16.98 -39.74
C ASP A 331 5.05 -16.83 -39.86
N VAL A 332 4.53 -15.65 -39.52
CA VAL A 332 3.12 -15.27 -39.74
C VAL A 332 2.77 -15.28 -41.24
N ARG A 333 3.68 -14.84 -42.12
CA ARG A 333 3.49 -14.93 -43.59
C ARG A 333 3.44 -16.37 -44.10
N ARG A 334 4.12 -17.31 -43.43
CA ARG A 334 4.20 -18.74 -43.83
C ARG A 334 2.96 -19.54 -43.42
N LYS A 335 2.32 -19.19 -42.31
CA LYS A 335 1.10 -19.85 -41.80
C LYS A 335 -0.14 -19.05 -42.21
N ARG A 336 -0.65 -19.25 -43.43
CA ARG A 336 -1.85 -18.54 -43.93
C ARG A 336 -3.15 -19.13 -43.38
N ALA A 337 -3.98 -18.26 -42.78
CA ALA A 337 -5.42 -18.16 -43.06
C ALA A 337 -6.08 -16.96 -42.33
N PHE A 338 -5.75 -15.68 -42.65
CA PHE A 338 -6.72 -14.59 -42.42
C PHE A 338 -6.48 -13.19 -43.05
N PHE A 339 -5.34 -12.83 -43.66
CA PHE A 339 -5.19 -11.44 -44.18
C PHE A 339 -4.51 -11.36 -45.55
N GLY A 340 -5.33 -11.32 -46.59
CA GLY A 340 -4.93 -11.21 -48.01
C GLY A 340 -5.17 -9.83 -48.64
N SER A 341 -5.31 -8.74 -47.88
CA SER A 341 -5.48 -7.40 -48.46
C SER A 341 -4.17 -6.60 -48.45
N ARG A 342 -3.95 -5.77 -49.50
CA ARG A 342 -2.83 -4.80 -49.59
C ARG A 342 -2.72 -3.90 -48.34
N PHE A 343 -3.80 -3.76 -47.57
CA PHE A 343 -3.92 -2.91 -46.40
C PHE A 343 -2.97 -3.29 -45.24
N VAL A 344 -2.73 -4.59 -45.00
CA VAL A 344 -1.80 -5.07 -43.94
C VAL A 344 -0.33 -4.97 -44.38
N ARG A 345 -0.09 -5.02 -45.70
CA ARG A 345 1.26 -5.00 -46.29
C ARG A 345 1.90 -3.60 -46.22
N PHE A 346 1.10 -2.54 -46.26
CA PHE A 346 1.57 -1.14 -46.23
C PHE A 346 1.78 -0.60 -44.79
N HIS A 347 0.94 -1.01 -43.83
CA HIS A 347 1.02 -0.49 -42.45
C HIS A 347 2.10 -1.15 -41.58
N SER A 348 2.47 -2.41 -41.87
CA SER A 348 3.52 -3.09 -41.10
C SER A 348 4.92 -2.56 -41.39
N GLU A 349 5.19 -2.09 -42.62
CA GLU A 349 6.46 -1.45 -42.95
C GLU A 349 6.53 0.01 -42.47
N LEU A 350 5.41 0.74 -42.46
CA LEU A 350 5.31 2.09 -41.86
C LEU A 350 5.41 2.09 -40.33
N LEU A 351 4.87 1.09 -39.62
CA LEU A 351 5.06 0.94 -38.17
C LEU A 351 6.52 0.61 -37.81
N VAL A 352 7.19 -0.18 -38.65
CA VAL A 352 8.61 -0.52 -38.48
C VAL A 352 9.50 0.67 -38.79
N LEU A 353 9.23 1.40 -39.87
CA LEU A 353 9.90 2.68 -40.16
C LEU A 353 9.62 3.71 -39.05
N GLY A 354 8.39 3.78 -38.53
CA GLY A 354 8.01 4.67 -37.43
C GLY A 354 8.74 4.36 -36.11
N LEU A 355 8.93 3.08 -35.76
CA LEU A 355 9.71 2.67 -34.59
C LEU A 355 11.22 2.95 -34.75
N VAL A 356 11.75 2.79 -35.98
CA VAL A 356 13.15 3.08 -36.30
C VAL A 356 13.42 4.60 -36.33
N PHE A 357 12.51 5.40 -36.90
CA PHE A 357 12.59 6.86 -36.88
C PHE A 357 12.31 7.45 -35.49
N ALA A 358 11.43 6.86 -34.68
CA ALA A 358 11.19 7.28 -33.29
C ALA A 358 12.39 6.92 -32.38
N GLY A 359 13.00 5.75 -32.56
CA GLY A 359 14.25 5.38 -31.87
C GLY A 359 15.42 6.28 -32.28
N GLY A 360 15.56 6.59 -33.57
CA GLY A 360 16.57 7.51 -34.09
C GLY A 360 16.35 8.98 -33.68
N ALA A 361 15.10 9.45 -33.62
CA ALA A 361 14.75 10.80 -33.17
C ALA A 361 14.92 10.98 -31.65
N LEU A 362 14.63 9.95 -30.85
CA LEU A 362 14.94 9.92 -29.41
C LEU A 362 16.46 9.96 -29.16
N VAL A 363 17.24 9.34 -30.06
CA VAL A 363 18.70 9.36 -30.08
C VAL A 363 19.29 10.68 -30.60
N LEU A 364 18.61 11.40 -31.51
CA LEU A 364 18.96 12.76 -31.92
C LEU A 364 18.58 13.82 -30.87
N ALA A 365 17.53 13.58 -30.06
CA ALA A 365 17.22 14.39 -28.88
C ALA A 365 18.26 14.22 -27.73
N LEU A 366 19.09 13.18 -27.78
CA LEU A 366 20.17 12.89 -26.80
C LEU A 366 21.44 13.76 -26.96
N HIS A 367 21.42 14.80 -27.80
CA HIS A 367 22.45 15.88 -27.82
C HIS A 367 21.93 17.26 -27.36
N LEU A 368 20.69 17.35 -26.87
CA LEU A 368 20.13 18.52 -26.19
C LEU A 368 20.44 18.49 -24.66
N PRO A 369 20.27 19.59 -23.89
CA PRO A 369 20.85 19.81 -22.55
C PRO A 369 20.49 18.82 -21.42
N LEU A 370 19.79 17.73 -21.71
CA LEU A 370 19.49 16.63 -20.79
C LEU A 370 20.72 16.14 -20.03
N ARG A 371 21.93 16.14 -20.65
CA ARG A 371 23.19 15.78 -19.98
C ARG A 371 23.44 16.60 -18.72
N ALA A 372 23.10 17.90 -18.73
CA ALA A 372 23.25 18.78 -17.57
C ALA A 372 22.23 18.47 -16.47
N TYR A 373 21.06 17.91 -16.83
CA TYR A 373 20.00 17.55 -15.90
C TYR A 373 20.07 16.10 -15.40
N LEU A 374 20.85 15.21 -16.05
CA LEU A 374 20.98 13.81 -15.62
C LEU A 374 21.39 13.68 -14.15
N SER A 375 22.40 14.43 -13.71
CA SER A 375 22.83 14.44 -12.29
C SER A 375 21.69 14.82 -11.35
N THR A 376 20.86 15.78 -11.74
CA THR A 376 19.70 16.25 -10.95
C THR A 376 18.56 15.24 -10.98
N ILE A 377 18.30 14.59 -12.12
CA ILE A 377 17.29 13.55 -12.28
C ILE A 377 17.65 12.32 -11.43
N TYR A 378 18.90 11.86 -11.51
CA TYR A 378 19.36 10.73 -10.69
C TYR A 378 19.43 11.10 -9.21
N TRP A 379 19.81 12.33 -8.86
CA TRP A 379 19.67 12.81 -7.48
C TRP A 379 18.22 12.70 -6.99
N ALA A 380 17.25 13.23 -7.75
CA ALA A 380 15.84 13.17 -7.37
C ALA A 380 15.30 11.72 -7.31
N PHE A 381 15.75 10.85 -8.23
CA PHE A 381 15.40 9.43 -8.24
C PHE A 381 15.88 8.73 -6.96
N PHE A 382 17.16 8.89 -6.61
CA PHE A 382 17.74 8.23 -5.43
C PHE A 382 17.25 8.85 -4.11
N GLU A 383 17.01 10.16 -4.08
CA GLU A 383 16.55 10.87 -2.88
C GLU A 383 15.08 10.59 -2.56
N TYR A 384 14.21 10.48 -3.57
CA TYR A 384 12.76 10.39 -3.37
C TYR A 384 12.17 9.04 -3.76
N LEU A 385 12.52 8.51 -4.94
CA LEU A 385 11.89 7.30 -5.45
C LEU A 385 12.45 6.03 -4.80
N VAL A 386 13.76 5.96 -4.53
CA VAL A 386 14.35 4.78 -3.86
C VAL A 386 13.78 4.56 -2.46
N PRO A 387 13.73 5.56 -1.56
CA PRO A 387 13.08 5.40 -0.25
C PRO A 387 11.62 4.96 -0.34
N PHE A 388 10.87 5.52 -1.29
CA PHE A 388 9.49 5.11 -1.56
C PHE A 388 9.39 3.65 -1.98
N LEU A 389 10.22 3.21 -2.94
CA LEU A 389 10.21 1.82 -3.41
C LEU A 389 10.65 0.84 -2.33
N VAL A 390 11.57 1.24 -1.45
CA VAL A 390 12.00 0.42 -0.31
C VAL A 390 10.89 0.31 0.73
N PHE A 391 10.27 1.42 1.10
CA PHE A 391 9.11 1.42 2.00
C PHE A 391 7.98 0.53 1.45
N PHE A 392 7.62 0.77 0.19
CA PHE A 392 6.58 0.01 -0.50
C PHE A 392 6.94 -1.48 -0.62
N GLY A 393 8.18 -1.79 -0.97
CA GLY A 393 8.68 -3.17 -1.07
C GLY A 393 8.63 -3.92 0.26
N LYS A 394 9.07 -3.28 1.36
CA LYS A 394 8.97 -3.85 2.71
C LYS A 394 7.50 -4.08 3.11
N ALA A 395 6.62 -3.12 2.85
CA ALA A 395 5.20 -3.22 3.17
C ALA A 395 4.52 -4.35 2.37
N MET A 396 4.83 -4.47 1.07
CA MET A 396 4.37 -5.57 0.22
C MET A 396 4.88 -6.92 0.70
N LEU A 397 6.14 -7.01 1.14
CA LEU A 397 6.72 -8.25 1.66
C LEU A 397 6.00 -8.67 2.95
N LEU A 398 5.78 -7.77 3.91
CA LEU A 398 5.01 -8.08 5.11
C LEU A 398 3.57 -8.45 4.77
N SER A 399 2.94 -7.76 3.82
CA SER A 399 1.60 -8.11 3.35
C SER A 399 1.56 -9.51 2.75
N PHE A 400 2.58 -9.91 2.00
CA PHE A 400 2.71 -11.28 1.51
C PHE A 400 2.80 -12.29 2.66
N VAL A 401 3.52 -11.98 3.74
CA VAL A 401 3.57 -12.83 4.95
C VAL A 401 2.19 -12.96 5.58
N VAL A 402 1.44 -11.86 5.72
CA VAL A 402 0.05 -11.89 6.22
C VAL A 402 -0.82 -12.82 5.37
N LEU A 403 -0.75 -12.69 4.05
CA LEU A 403 -1.51 -13.54 3.12
C LEU A 403 -1.08 -15.00 3.16
N TRP A 404 0.22 -15.26 3.33
CA TRP A 404 0.73 -16.62 3.45
C TRP A 404 0.26 -17.30 4.75
N TRP A 405 0.21 -16.55 5.86
CA TRP A 405 -0.28 -17.07 7.14
C TRP A 405 -1.73 -17.54 7.08
N ARG A 406 -2.57 -16.87 6.28
CA ARG A 406 -3.97 -17.25 6.05
C ARG A 406 -4.15 -18.70 5.55
N TRP A 407 -3.19 -19.26 4.82
CA TRP A 407 -3.26 -20.66 4.33
C TRP A 407 -2.38 -21.63 5.12
N THR A 408 -1.64 -21.13 6.11
CA THR A 408 -0.74 -21.96 6.93
C THR A 408 -1.39 -22.34 8.26
N LEU A 409 -2.10 -21.40 8.88
CA LEU A 409 -2.68 -21.60 10.21
C LEU A 409 -4.16 -22.04 10.14
N PRO A 410 -4.59 -22.95 11.02
CA PRO A 410 -6.00 -23.30 11.15
C PRO A 410 -6.78 -22.12 11.75
N ARG A 411 -8.08 -22.07 11.46
CA ARG A 411 -9.00 -21.07 12.03
C ARG A 411 -9.14 -21.29 13.54
N LEU A 412 -9.18 -20.19 14.30
CA LEU A 412 -9.40 -20.21 15.74
C LEU A 412 -10.88 -19.93 16.07
N ARG A 413 -11.39 -20.57 17.11
CA ARG A 413 -12.71 -20.24 17.68
C ARG A 413 -12.64 -18.94 18.49
N VAL A 414 -13.74 -18.21 18.59
CA VAL A 414 -13.83 -16.94 19.35
C VAL A 414 -13.31 -17.06 20.76
N ASP A 415 -13.70 -18.10 21.49
CA ASP A 415 -13.28 -18.28 22.89
C ASP A 415 -11.76 -18.40 23.00
N GLN A 416 -11.13 -19.11 22.04
CA GLN A 416 -9.68 -19.26 21.99
C GLN A 416 -9.01 -17.95 21.60
N LEU A 417 -9.57 -17.24 20.62
CA LEU A 417 -9.07 -15.97 20.11
C LEU A 417 -9.12 -14.87 21.17
N MET A 418 -10.21 -14.79 21.92
CA MET A 418 -10.34 -13.91 23.09
C MET A 418 -9.39 -14.33 24.20
N GLY A 419 -9.22 -15.64 24.42
CA GLY A 419 -8.23 -16.19 25.36
C GLY A 419 -6.80 -15.79 25.00
N VAL A 420 -6.41 -15.86 23.72
CA VAL A 420 -5.09 -15.45 23.22
C VAL A 420 -4.83 -13.97 23.54
N CYS A 421 -5.80 -13.10 23.25
CA CYS A 421 -5.67 -11.68 23.53
C CYS A 421 -5.54 -11.38 25.03
N TRP A 422 -6.56 -11.76 25.81
CA TRP A 422 -6.69 -11.33 27.20
C TRP A 422 -5.75 -12.07 28.17
N LYS A 423 -5.46 -13.35 27.93
CA LYS A 423 -4.60 -14.15 28.83
C LYS A 423 -3.13 -14.12 28.45
N TYR A 424 -2.79 -13.88 27.18
CA TYR A 424 -1.41 -13.98 26.70
C TYR A 424 -0.89 -12.66 26.14
N LEU A 425 -1.50 -12.10 25.09
CA LEU A 425 -0.95 -10.92 24.41
C LEU A 425 -0.88 -9.69 25.31
N ILE A 426 -1.93 -9.41 26.09
CA ILE A 426 -1.95 -8.25 26.98
C ILE A 426 -0.89 -8.38 28.09
N PRO A 427 -0.83 -9.46 28.90
CA PRO A 427 0.21 -9.61 29.92
C PRO A 427 1.63 -9.57 29.35
N ILE A 428 1.87 -10.24 28.22
CA ILE A 428 3.19 -10.22 27.56
C ILE A 428 3.50 -8.80 27.07
N GLY A 429 2.52 -8.07 26.52
CA GLY A 429 2.67 -6.69 26.10
C GLY A 429 3.12 -5.75 27.24
N PHE A 430 2.54 -5.91 28.44
CA PHE A 430 2.98 -5.18 29.62
C PHE A 430 4.41 -5.54 30.03
N VAL A 431 4.78 -6.83 29.99
CA VAL A 431 6.15 -7.27 30.26
C VAL A 431 7.13 -6.67 29.24
N CYS A 432 6.77 -6.61 27.95
CA CYS A 432 7.58 -5.95 26.94
C CYS A 432 7.75 -4.45 27.21
N LEU A 433 6.69 -3.77 27.64
CA LEU A 433 6.72 -2.34 27.93
C LEU A 433 7.63 -2.00 29.11
N VAL A 434 7.42 -2.68 30.24
CA VAL A 434 8.23 -2.48 31.46
C VAL A 434 9.66 -2.98 31.23
N GLY A 435 9.81 -4.14 30.58
CA GLY A 435 11.09 -4.71 30.21
C GLY A 435 11.90 -3.80 29.29
N GLN A 436 11.26 -3.14 28.33
CA GLN A 436 11.93 -2.16 27.47
C GLN A 436 12.41 -0.95 28.27
N GLY A 437 11.58 -0.40 29.17
CA GLY A 437 12.00 0.70 30.05
C GLY A 437 13.21 0.32 30.91
N PHE A 438 13.20 -0.89 31.47
CA PHE A 438 14.34 -1.41 32.24
C PHE A 438 15.58 -1.64 31.38
N TRP A 439 15.42 -2.17 30.17
CA TRP A 439 16.51 -2.37 29.21
C TRP A 439 17.17 -1.04 28.85
N MET A 440 16.36 -0.03 28.54
CA MET A 440 16.87 1.31 28.26
C MET A 440 17.67 1.82 29.46
N TRP A 441 17.12 1.75 30.68
CA TRP A 441 17.84 2.19 31.90
C TRP A 441 19.18 1.46 32.11
N LEU A 442 19.25 0.16 31.84
CA LEU A 442 20.46 -0.64 32.02
C LEU A 442 21.58 -0.28 31.03
N PHE A 443 21.21 0.11 29.81
CA PHE A 443 22.15 0.42 28.71
C PHE A 443 22.17 1.91 28.33
N SER A 444 21.63 2.79 29.19
CA SER A 444 21.63 4.26 29.02
C SER A 444 22.99 4.89 29.28
#